data_AF-A0A1D2JMK7-F1
#
_entry.id   AF-A0A1D2JMK7-F1
#
_cell.length_a   1.000
_cell.length_b   1.000
_cell.length_c   1.000
_cell.angle_alpha   90.00
_cell.angle_beta   90.00
_cell.angle_gamma   90.00
#
_symmetry.space_group_name_H-M   'P 1'
#
loop_
_entity.id
_entity.type
_entity.pdbx_description
1 polymer ?
#
loop_
_entity_poly.entity_id
_entity_poly.type
_entity_poly.pdbx_seq_one_letter_code
_entity_poly.pdbx_strand_id
1 'polypeptide(L)'
;MRLNASLASLILTSIALIGNVHAEDEVEGKPSSISSVIEKPFFTPTTLKAPFLEQFTDDWETRWTPSHAKKQDSSSEEDWAYVGTWAVEEPHVFNGMKGDKGLVIKNAAAHHAISAKFPKKIDNKDNTLVVQYEVKLQNGLNCGGAYMKLLQDNKKLHAEEFSNASPYVIMFGPDKCGVTNKASLLTCTAWE
;
A
#
# COMPACT_ATOMS: atom_id res chain seq x y z
N MET A 1 -34.46 -43.13 49.60
CA MET A 1 -35.70 -43.59 48.94
C MET A 1 -35.92 -42.66 47.75
N ARG A 2 -35.66 -43.10 46.51
CA ARG A 2 -36.48 -43.97 45.64
C ARG A 2 -37.78 -43.29 45.16
N LEU A 3 -37.75 -42.91 43.88
CA LEU A 3 -38.62 -43.33 42.78
C LEU A 3 -40.15 -43.18 42.93
N ASN A 4 -40.79 -42.52 41.95
CA ASN A 4 -41.72 -43.10 40.95
C ASN A 4 -42.65 -42.00 40.35
N ALA A 5 -42.71 -41.82 39.02
CA ALA A 5 -43.53 -42.55 38.00
C ALA A 5 -44.98 -41.98 37.96
N SER A 6 -45.72 -41.82 36.85
CA SER A 6 -45.56 -42.08 35.41
C SER A 6 -46.87 -41.62 34.70
N LEU A 7 -46.83 -41.59 33.35
CA LEU A 7 -47.96 -41.61 32.37
C LEU A 7 -48.87 -40.36 32.27
N ALA A 8 -49.47 -39.97 31.15
CA ALA A 8 -49.38 -40.21 29.70
C ALA A 8 -50.55 -39.43 29.06
N SER A 9 -50.42 -38.85 27.86
CA SER A 9 -51.28 -39.14 26.69
C SER A 9 -51.05 -38.17 25.52
N LEU A 10 -51.01 -38.76 24.32
CA LEU A 10 -50.92 -38.12 23.00
C LEU A 10 -52.24 -37.50 22.56
N ILE A 11 -52.19 -36.40 21.80
CA ILE A 11 -53.08 -36.18 20.64
C ILE A 11 -52.25 -35.52 19.51
N LEU A 12 -52.02 -36.30 18.45
CA LEU A 12 -51.58 -35.82 17.13
C LEU A 12 -52.77 -35.20 16.39
N THR A 13 -52.57 -34.04 15.77
CA THR A 13 -53.33 -33.65 14.58
C THR A 13 -52.40 -33.03 13.56
N SER A 14 -52.05 -33.84 12.56
CA SER A 14 -51.34 -33.46 11.34
C SER A 14 -52.33 -32.77 10.39
N ILE A 15 -52.02 -31.56 9.91
CA ILE A 15 -52.68 -30.98 8.74
C ILE A 15 -51.71 -31.11 7.57
N ALA A 16 -51.98 -32.07 6.69
CA ALA A 16 -51.34 -32.20 5.39
C ALA A 16 -52.04 -31.25 4.40
N LEU A 17 -51.33 -30.21 3.96
CA LEU A 17 -51.71 -29.43 2.78
C LEU A 17 -51.11 -30.12 1.55
N ILE A 18 -51.96 -30.88 0.85
CA ILE A 18 -51.68 -31.43 -0.48
C ILE A 18 -51.92 -30.31 -1.48
N GLY A 19 -50.84 -29.66 -1.93
CA GLY A 19 -50.85 -28.83 -3.12
C GLY A 19 -50.26 -29.61 -4.29
N ASN A 20 -51.02 -29.74 -5.38
CA ASN A 20 -50.58 -30.37 -6.62
C ASN A 20 -49.28 -29.73 -7.14
N VAL A 21 -48.21 -30.51 -7.19
CA VAL A 21 -47.03 -30.21 -8.01
C VAL A 21 -47.34 -30.70 -9.42
N HIS A 22 -47.58 -29.76 -10.34
CA HIS A 22 -47.50 -30.02 -11.77
C HIS A 22 -46.01 -29.90 -12.14
N ALA A 23 -45.39 -31.02 -12.47
CA ALA A 23 -44.05 -31.05 -13.04
C ALA A 23 -44.18 -30.77 -14.55
N GLU A 24 -43.62 -29.66 -15.02
CA GLU A 24 -43.31 -29.44 -16.42
C GLU A 24 -41.83 -29.10 -16.55
N ASP A 25 -41.25 -29.68 -17.59
CA ASP A 25 -39.85 -29.93 -17.86
C ASP A 25 -38.92 -28.70 -17.87
N GLU A 26 -37.64 -29.04 -17.71
CA GLU A 26 -36.45 -28.22 -17.81
C GLU A 26 -36.48 -27.16 -18.93
N VAL A 27 -36.20 -25.91 -18.56
CA VAL A 27 -35.46 -24.99 -19.42
C VAL A 27 -34.23 -24.53 -18.63
N GLU A 28 -33.08 -25.03 -19.06
CA GLU A 28 -31.74 -24.69 -18.59
C GLU A 28 -31.45 -23.19 -18.83
N GLY A 29 -31.93 -22.34 -17.92
CA GLY A 29 -31.62 -20.92 -17.87
C GLY A 29 -30.29 -20.69 -17.18
N LYS A 30 -29.19 -20.74 -17.94
CA LYS A 30 -27.84 -20.30 -17.53
C LYS A 30 -27.93 -19.00 -16.71
N PRO A 31 -27.31 -18.90 -15.51
CA PRO A 31 -27.15 -17.60 -14.87
C PRO A 31 -26.20 -16.79 -15.76
N SER A 32 -26.79 -15.93 -16.59
CA SER A 32 -26.03 -14.93 -17.34
C SER A 32 -25.44 -13.99 -16.30
N SER A 33 -24.22 -14.30 -15.89
CA SER A 33 -23.33 -13.40 -15.18
C SER A 33 -23.13 -12.17 -16.05
N ILE A 34 -23.97 -11.16 -15.85
CA ILE A 34 -23.72 -9.82 -16.35
C ILE A 34 -22.56 -9.28 -15.50
N SER A 35 -21.34 -9.71 -15.86
CA SER A 35 -20.14 -8.95 -15.53
C SER A 35 -20.29 -7.66 -16.34
N SER A 36 -20.87 -6.63 -15.72
CA SER A 36 -20.77 -5.28 -16.25
C SER A 36 -19.28 -4.97 -16.34
N VAL A 37 -18.73 -5.00 -17.56
CA VAL A 37 -17.36 -4.58 -17.81
C VAL A 37 -17.33 -3.09 -17.54
N ILE A 38 -16.99 -2.71 -16.30
CA ILE A 38 -16.83 -1.31 -15.91
C ILE A 38 -15.69 -0.78 -16.77
N GLU A 39 -16.00 0.15 -17.67
CA GLU A 39 -14.99 0.80 -18.50
C GLU A 39 -14.11 1.67 -17.60
N LYS A 40 -12.82 1.34 -17.55
CA LYS A 40 -11.85 2.06 -16.73
C LYS A 40 -11.44 3.36 -17.43
N PRO A 41 -11.42 4.51 -16.73
CA PRO A 41 -10.87 5.73 -17.27
C PRO A 41 -9.37 5.57 -17.58
N PHE A 42 -8.85 6.46 -18.42
CA PHE A 42 -7.41 6.59 -18.66
C PHE A 42 -6.81 7.67 -17.78
N PHE A 43 -5.59 7.43 -17.32
CA PHE A 43 -4.81 8.38 -16.56
C PHE A 43 -4.46 9.60 -17.40
N THR A 44 -4.66 10.77 -16.81
CA THR A 44 -4.27 12.06 -17.38
C THR A 44 -3.47 12.80 -16.32
N PRO A 45 -2.18 13.08 -16.55
CA PRO A 45 -1.37 13.84 -15.60
C PRO A 45 -2.03 15.18 -15.26
N THR A 46 -2.04 15.52 -13.98
CA THR A 46 -2.56 16.79 -13.50
C THR A 46 -1.66 17.97 -13.90
N THR A 47 -2.26 19.15 -13.97
CA THR A 47 -1.57 20.43 -14.24
C THR A 47 -1.25 21.22 -12.98
N LEU A 48 -1.55 20.65 -11.79
CA LEU A 48 -1.27 21.28 -10.51
C LEU A 48 0.21 21.67 -10.38
N LYS A 49 0.44 22.81 -9.71
CA LYS A 49 1.77 23.28 -9.38
C LYS A 49 2.00 23.10 -7.89
N ALA A 50 3.03 22.37 -7.54
CA ALA A 50 3.50 22.21 -6.18
C ALA A 50 5.04 22.34 -6.16
N PRO A 51 5.66 22.63 -5.01
CA PRO A 51 7.12 22.62 -4.88
C PRO A 51 7.76 21.31 -5.35
N PHE A 52 7.04 20.19 -5.16
CA PHE A 52 7.35 18.89 -5.72
C PHE A 52 6.05 18.16 -6.04
N LEU A 53 5.95 17.57 -7.24
CA LEU A 53 4.83 16.75 -7.68
C LEU A 53 5.39 15.62 -8.53
N GLU A 54 5.11 14.38 -8.13
CA GLU A 54 5.46 13.18 -8.88
C GLU A 54 4.19 12.41 -9.24
N GLN A 55 4.11 11.96 -10.49
CA GLN A 55 3.00 11.23 -11.07
C GLN A 55 3.47 9.99 -11.86
N PHE A 56 4.77 9.67 -11.77
CA PHE A 56 5.45 8.56 -12.42
C PHE A 56 5.16 8.46 -13.92
N THR A 57 5.25 9.61 -14.61
CA THR A 57 5.28 9.69 -16.07
C THR A 57 6.52 9.00 -16.65
N ASP A 58 6.55 8.77 -17.95
CA ASP A 58 7.58 7.93 -18.60
C ASP A 58 9.02 8.44 -18.42
N ASP A 59 9.21 9.71 -18.06
CA ASP A 59 10.51 10.35 -17.77
C ASP A 59 10.92 10.29 -16.28
N TRP A 60 10.29 9.45 -15.46
CA TRP A 60 10.56 9.37 -14.01
C TRP A 60 12.03 9.07 -13.66
N GLU A 61 12.74 8.29 -14.50
CA GLU A 61 14.14 7.93 -14.28
C GLU A 61 15.07 9.15 -14.30
N THR A 62 14.67 10.26 -14.92
CA THR A 62 15.47 11.49 -14.89
C THR A 62 15.32 12.26 -13.57
N ARG A 63 14.32 11.89 -12.75
CA ARG A 63 13.98 12.57 -11.49
C ARG A 63 14.35 11.76 -10.25
N TRP A 64 14.35 10.43 -10.36
CA TRP A 64 14.59 9.52 -9.24
C TRP A 64 15.90 8.75 -9.40
N THR A 65 16.65 8.70 -8.31
CA THR A 65 17.93 7.99 -8.26
C THR A 65 17.87 6.90 -7.18
N PRO A 66 18.01 5.61 -7.56
CA PRO A 66 18.20 4.52 -6.60
C PRO A 66 19.51 4.67 -5.83
N SER A 67 19.46 4.47 -4.52
CA SER A 67 20.68 4.41 -3.72
C SER A 67 21.31 3.04 -3.77
N HIS A 68 22.64 3.03 -3.73
CA HIS A 68 23.48 1.85 -3.60
C HIS A 68 24.37 1.94 -2.35
N ALA A 69 23.95 2.72 -1.35
CA ALA A 69 24.72 2.91 -0.13
C ALA A 69 24.92 1.56 0.60
N LYS A 70 26.07 1.41 1.23
CA LYS A 70 26.30 0.34 2.20
C LYS A 70 25.98 0.86 3.60
N LYS A 71 25.29 0.06 4.41
CA LYS A 71 25.13 0.39 5.83
C LYS A 71 26.50 0.33 6.49
N GLN A 72 27.01 1.46 6.96
CA GLN A 72 28.24 1.51 7.73
C GLN A 72 27.89 1.21 9.20
N ASP A 73 27.75 -0.07 9.53
CA ASP A 73 27.60 -0.56 10.90
C ASP A 73 28.97 -1.04 11.39
N SER A 74 29.56 -0.35 12.36
CA SER A 74 30.86 -0.70 12.94
C SER A 74 30.83 -1.93 13.86
N SER A 75 29.69 -2.63 13.94
CA SER A 75 29.41 -3.67 14.95
C SER A 75 28.90 -4.98 14.36
N SER A 76 28.60 -5.03 13.05
CA SER A 76 28.15 -6.24 12.36
C SER A 76 28.91 -6.45 11.05
N GLU A 77 29.51 -7.62 10.88
CA GLU A 77 30.18 -8.11 9.66
C GLU A 77 29.23 -8.30 8.45
N GLU A 78 27.99 -7.85 8.54
CA GLU A 78 27.01 -7.99 7.48
C GLU A 78 26.95 -6.71 6.63
N ASP A 79 27.55 -6.77 5.44
CA ASP A 79 27.47 -5.76 4.37
C ASP A 79 26.03 -5.62 3.85
N TRP A 80 25.13 -4.95 4.58
CA TRP A 80 23.77 -4.70 4.12
C TRP A 80 23.76 -3.50 3.17
N ALA A 81 23.71 -3.76 1.87
CA ALA A 81 23.60 -2.75 0.82
C ALA A 81 22.14 -2.53 0.37
N TYR A 82 21.81 -1.32 -0.08
CA TYR A 82 20.55 -1.05 -0.79
C TYR A 82 20.64 -1.68 -2.19
N VAL A 83 20.15 -2.91 -2.31
CA VAL A 83 20.17 -3.71 -3.55
C VAL A 83 18.78 -3.88 -4.16
N GLY A 84 17.79 -3.22 -3.59
CA GLY A 84 16.41 -3.27 -4.02
C GLY A 84 16.19 -2.66 -5.41
N THR A 85 15.41 -3.33 -6.24
CA THR A 85 15.06 -2.90 -7.59
C THR A 85 13.72 -2.19 -7.60
N TRP A 86 13.66 -1.10 -8.36
CA TRP A 86 12.49 -0.28 -8.57
C TRP A 86 11.99 -0.41 -9.99
N ALA A 87 10.68 -0.31 -10.18
CA ALA A 87 10.06 -0.21 -11.50
C ALA A 87 8.89 0.78 -11.43
N VAL A 88 8.44 1.28 -12.58
CA VAL A 88 7.20 2.04 -12.70
C VAL A 88 6.22 1.24 -13.53
N GLU A 89 5.15 0.78 -12.91
CA GLU A 89 4.16 -0.14 -13.51
C GLU A 89 2.74 0.15 -13.00
N GLU A 90 1.74 -0.30 -13.75
CA GLU A 90 0.34 -0.22 -13.30
C GLU A 90 0.10 -1.17 -12.12
N PRO A 91 -0.82 -0.83 -11.20
CA PRO A 91 -1.25 -1.78 -10.19
C PRO A 91 -1.93 -2.99 -10.85
N HIS A 92 -1.70 -4.18 -10.31
CA HIS A 92 -2.36 -5.42 -10.72
C HIS A 92 -3.58 -5.74 -9.85
N VAL A 93 -3.56 -5.38 -8.56
CA VAL A 93 -4.74 -5.50 -7.67
C VAL A 93 -5.58 -4.24 -7.75
N PHE A 94 -6.90 -4.36 -7.94
CA PHE A 94 -7.85 -3.24 -8.05
C PHE A 94 -7.34 -2.11 -8.98
N ASN A 95 -6.91 -2.47 -10.18
CA ASN A 95 -6.54 -1.50 -11.22
C ASN A 95 -7.81 -0.74 -11.64
N GLY A 96 -7.95 0.50 -11.17
CA GLY A 96 -9.13 1.33 -11.43
C GLY A 96 -8.99 2.24 -12.64
N MET A 97 -7.77 2.48 -13.12
CA MET A 97 -7.46 3.46 -14.16
C MET A 97 -6.31 2.94 -15.03
N LYS A 98 -6.49 3.00 -16.35
CA LYS A 98 -5.47 2.58 -17.33
C LYS A 98 -4.39 3.64 -17.45
N GLY A 99 -3.13 3.25 -17.48
CA GLY A 99 -1.98 4.15 -17.56
C GLY A 99 -1.60 4.83 -16.25
N ASP A 100 -2.32 4.55 -15.15
CA ASP A 100 -1.99 5.05 -13.82
C ASP A 100 -0.85 4.19 -13.24
N LYS A 101 0.39 4.60 -13.51
CA LYS A 101 1.59 3.90 -13.09
C LYS A 101 2.06 4.45 -11.75
N GLY A 102 2.63 3.56 -10.94
CA GLY A 102 3.27 3.94 -9.68
C GLY A 102 4.66 3.33 -9.55
N LEU A 103 5.45 3.87 -8.64
CA LEU A 103 6.74 3.30 -8.27
C LEU A 103 6.53 2.02 -7.44
N VAL A 104 7.14 0.92 -7.88
CA VAL A 104 6.96 -0.41 -7.31
C VAL A 104 8.30 -1.02 -6.90
N ILE A 105 8.29 -1.60 -5.70
CA ILE A 105 9.35 -2.43 -5.15
C ILE A 105 9.25 -3.85 -5.71
N LYS A 106 10.32 -4.36 -6.32
CA LYS A 106 10.30 -5.68 -6.98
C LYS A 106 10.86 -6.82 -6.13
N ASN A 107 11.77 -6.54 -5.20
CA ASN A 107 12.45 -7.58 -4.42
C ASN A 107 11.83 -7.74 -3.03
N ALA A 108 11.56 -8.98 -2.64
CA ALA A 108 11.21 -9.30 -1.25
C ALA A 108 12.47 -9.30 -0.37
N ALA A 109 12.32 -8.95 0.91
CA ALA A 109 13.39 -9.02 1.92
C ALA A 109 14.70 -8.29 1.56
N ALA A 110 14.62 -7.24 0.73
CA ALA A 110 15.75 -6.41 0.36
C ALA A 110 15.58 -4.98 0.84
N HIS A 111 16.70 -4.30 1.08
CA HIS A 111 16.72 -2.88 1.42
C HIS A 111 16.53 -2.04 0.17
N HIS A 112 15.52 -1.18 0.19
CA HIS A 112 15.18 -0.29 -0.91
C HIS A 112 15.39 1.15 -0.47
N ALA A 113 16.10 1.92 -1.29
CA ALA A 113 16.23 3.35 -1.12
C ALA A 113 16.27 3.99 -2.50
N ILE A 114 15.49 5.04 -2.66
CA ILE A 114 15.41 5.87 -3.86
C ILE A 114 15.07 7.28 -3.41
N SER A 115 15.63 8.27 -4.10
CA SER A 115 15.41 9.66 -3.75
C SER A 115 15.21 10.51 -4.98
N ALA A 116 14.46 11.59 -4.84
CA ALA A 116 14.29 12.62 -5.84
C ALA A 116 14.64 13.97 -5.21
N LYS A 117 15.53 14.72 -5.87
CA LYS A 117 15.96 16.02 -5.37
C LYS A 117 14.94 17.08 -5.75
N PHE A 118 14.53 17.91 -4.78
CA PHE A 118 13.66 19.03 -5.08
C PHE A 118 14.38 20.08 -5.93
N PRO A 119 13.69 20.71 -6.90
CA PRO A 119 14.29 21.78 -7.71
C PRO A 119 14.80 22.96 -6.87
N LYS A 120 14.13 23.22 -5.74
CA LYS A 120 14.50 24.23 -4.75
C LYS A 120 14.29 23.67 -3.35
N LYS A 121 15.12 24.13 -2.40
CA LYS A 121 14.89 23.87 -0.98
C LYS A 121 13.49 24.36 -0.59
N ILE A 122 12.75 23.54 0.14
CA ILE A 122 11.48 23.94 0.75
C ILE A 122 11.78 24.63 2.08
N ASP A 123 11.23 25.83 2.25
CA ASP A 123 11.21 26.57 3.52
C ASP A 123 9.75 26.89 3.86
N ASN A 124 9.32 26.44 5.03
CA ASN A 124 7.95 26.56 5.51
C ASN A 124 7.83 27.41 6.78
N LYS A 125 8.83 28.25 7.11
CA LYS A 125 8.83 29.05 8.36
C LYS A 125 7.53 29.84 8.60
N ASP A 126 6.94 30.38 7.54
CA ASP A 126 5.71 31.18 7.59
C ASP A 126 4.54 30.53 6.82
N ASN A 127 4.66 29.26 6.44
CA ASN A 127 3.67 28.55 5.62
C ASN A 127 3.38 27.15 6.17
N THR A 128 2.16 26.65 5.96
CA THR A 128 1.84 25.25 6.28
C THR A 128 2.54 24.31 5.30
N LEU A 129 3.29 23.34 5.82
CA LEU A 129 3.83 22.24 5.04
C LEU A 129 2.79 21.13 4.90
N VAL A 130 2.46 20.76 3.67
CA VAL A 130 1.61 19.61 3.36
C VAL A 130 2.43 18.59 2.60
N VAL A 131 2.41 17.35 3.08
CA VAL A 131 3.07 16.20 2.46
C VAL A 131 2.04 15.12 2.28
N GLN A 132 1.86 14.66 1.05
CA GLN A 132 0.89 13.63 0.71
C GLN A 132 1.49 12.68 -0.32
N TYR A 133 1.18 11.40 -0.16
CA TYR A 133 1.47 10.35 -1.13
C TYR A 133 0.52 9.19 -0.90
N GLU A 134 0.48 8.29 -1.88
CA GLU A 134 -0.37 7.12 -1.86
C GLU A 134 0.48 5.85 -1.80
N VAL A 135 0.02 4.86 -1.03
CA VAL A 135 0.67 3.56 -0.92
C VAL A 135 -0.36 2.48 -1.16
N LYS A 136 -0.06 1.58 -2.10
CA LYS A 136 -0.89 0.41 -2.38
C LYS A 136 -0.10 -0.87 -2.15
N LEU A 137 -0.43 -1.56 -1.05
CA LEU A 137 0.20 -2.83 -0.68
C LEU A 137 -0.44 -3.97 -1.47
N GLN A 138 0.02 -4.17 -2.71
CA GLN A 138 -0.63 -5.12 -3.63
C GLN A 138 -0.52 -6.58 -3.18
N ASN A 139 0.61 -6.98 -2.60
CA ASN A 139 0.85 -8.32 -2.04
C ASN A 139 0.66 -8.37 -0.51
N GLY A 140 0.11 -7.31 0.08
CA GLY A 140 0.18 -7.08 1.53
C GLY A 140 1.58 -6.72 2.02
N LEU A 141 1.70 -6.54 3.34
CA LEU A 141 2.96 -6.23 4.02
C LEU A 141 2.97 -7.02 5.33
N ASN A 142 3.97 -7.89 5.50
CA ASN A 142 4.14 -8.70 6.71
C ASN A 142 5.13 -8.04 7.67
N CYS A 143 6.29 -7.66 7.15
CA CYS A 143 7.28 -6.84 7.84
C CYS A 143 8.00 -5.95 6.83
N GLY A 144 7.91 -4.63 7.00
CA GLY A 144 8.55 -3.63 6.17
C GLY A 144 7.93 -2.25 6.35
N GLY A 145 8.65 -1.23 5.91
CA GLY A 145 8.20 0.15 5.88
C GLY A 145 7.83 0.60 4.47
N ALA A 146 6.75 1.35 4.34
CA ALA A 146 6.39 2.08 3.12
C ALA A 146 6.26 3.58 3.41
N TYR A 147 7.15 4.08 4.28
CA TYR A 147 7.25 5.49 4.65
C TYR A 147 8.21 6.25 3.72
N MET A 148 8.04 7.56 3.68
CA MET A 148 8.98 8.48 3.04
C MET A 148 9.77 9.27 4.07
N LYS A 149 10.92 9.82 3.64
CA LYS A 149 11.72 10.76 4.43
C LYS A 149 11.91 12.06 3.65
N LEU A 150 11.68 13.20 4.29
CA LEU A 150 12.11 14.51 3.82
C LEU A 150 13.49 14.80 4.37
N LEU A 151 14.48 14.85 3.48
CA LEU A 151 15.88 14.97 3.85
C LEU A 151 16.24 16.43 4.15
N GLN A 152 17.20 16.62 5.04
CA GLN A 152 17.77 17.95 5.25
C GLN A 152 18.56 18.38 4.02
N ASP A 153 18.55 19.69 3.73
CA ASP A 153 19.40 20.25 2.69
C ASP A 153 20.87 20.14 3.12
N ASN A 154 21.57 19.17 2.55
CA ASN A 154 22.97 18.90 2.84
C ASN A 154 23.74 18.74 1.52
N LYS A 155 24.73 19.60 1.30
CA LYS A 155 25.60 19.56 0.12
C LYS A 155 26.37 18.23 -0.04
N LYS A 156 26.51 17.46 1.05
CA LYS A 156 27.18 16.15 1.07
C LYS A 156 26.25 14.96 0.84
N LEU A 157 24.92 15.18 0.76
CA LEU A 157 23.98 14.09 0.56
C LEU A 157 23.88 13.80 -0.94
N HIS A 158 24.65 12.81 -1.39
CA HIS A 158 24.56 12.26 -2.73
C HIS A 158 23.38 11.29 -2.82
N ALA A 159 22.61 11.35 -3.90
CA ALA A 159 21.39 10.56 -4.05
C ALA A 159 21.69 9.04 -4.08
N GLU A 160 22.86 8.69 -4.59
CA GLU A 160 23.41 7.35 -4.67
C GLU A 160 23.80 6.81 -3.28
N GLU A 161 24.10 7.69 -2.31
CA GLU A 161 24.53 7.37 -0.95
C GLU A 161 23.40 7.48 0.09
N PHE A 162 22.16 7.69 -0.36
CA PHE A 162 21.01 7.81 0.53
C PHE A 162 20.75 6.53 1.33
N SER A 163 20.77 6.65 2.66
CA SER A 163 20.60 5.52 3.56
C SER A 163 19.70 5.84 4.74
N ASN A 164 19.44 4.84 5.58
CA ASN A 164 18.69 4.99 6.81
C ASN A 164 19.31 5.97 7.81
N ALA A 165 20.64 6.17 7.76
CA ALA A 165 21.37 7.10 8.62
C ALA A 165 21.39 8.54 8.06
N SER A 166 20.93 8.75 6.82
CA SER A 166 20.90 10.08 6.21
C SER A 166 20.01 11.03 7.02
N PRO A 167 20.49 12.25 7.36
CA PRO A 167 19.71 13.22 8.14
C PRO A 167 18.38 13.58 7.46
N TYR A 168 17.30 13.51 8.22
CA TYR A 168 15.94 13.84 7.78
C TYR A 168 15.28 14.83 8.74
N VAL A 169 14.33 15.60 8.21
CA VAL A 169 13.48 16.52 8.99
C VAL A 169 12.18 15.80 9.37
N ILE A 170 11.57 15.10 8.41
CA ILE A 170 10.30 14.41 8.59
C ILE A 170 10.42 13.00 8.04
N MET A 171 9.97 12.01 8.81
CA MET A 171 9.67 10.66 8.32
C MET A 171 8.18 10.42 8.51
N PHE A 172 7.49 10.07 7.43
CA PHE A 172 6.04 9.97 7.41
C PHE A 172 5.59 8.76 6.60
N GLY A 173 4.75 7.91 7.20
CA GLY A 173 4.10 6.82 6.48
C GLY A 173 3.80 5.56 7.28
N PRO A 174 3.22 4.53 6.63
CA PRO A 174 2.97 3.25 7.23
C PRO A 174 4.26 2.46 7.42
N ASP A 175 4.36 1.85 8.60
CA ASP A 175 5.39 0.88 8.95
C ASP A 175 4.72 -0.28 9.69
N LYS A 176 4.95 -1.49 9.20
CA LYS A 176 4.32 -2.67 9.75
C LYS A 176 5.34 -3.76 9.93
N CYS A 177 5.40 -4.37 11.12
CA CYS A 177 6.13 -5.61 11.32
C CYS A 177 5.37 -6.53 12.29
N GLY A 178 4.94 -7.68 11.77
CA GLY A 178 4.09 -8.62 12.50
C GLY A 178 2.69 -8.08 12.72
N VAL A 179 2.17 -8.24 13.95
CA VAL A 179 0.84 -7.74 14.35
C VAL A 179 0.80 -6.22 14.55
N THR A 180 1.96 -5.57 14.54
CA THR A 180 2.08 -4.13 14.79
C THR A 180 1.83 -3.35 13.50
N ASN A 181 0.69 -2.67 13.42
CA ASN A 181 0.41 -1.67 12.39
C ASN A 181 0.68 -0.28 12.98
N LYS A 182 1.70 0.44 12.51
CA LYS A 182 2.00 1.81 12.94
C LYS A 182 1.96 2.76 11.75
N ALA A 183 1.33 3.91 11.91
CA ALA A 183 1.60 5.07 11.07
C ALA A 183 2.62 5.92 11.82
N SER A 184 3.84 5.99 11.29
CA SER A 184 4.94 6.74 11.91
C SER A 184 4.93 8.16 11.37
N LEU A 185 4.76 9.14 12.26
CA LEU A 185 5.15 10.53 12.03
C LEU A 185 6.30 10.82 13.00
N LEU A 186 7.53 10.81 12.50
CA LEU A 186 8.71 11.20 13.26
C LEU A 186 9.19 12.54 12.71
N THR A 187 9.04 13.59 13.50
CA THR A 187 9.65 14.89 13.23
C THR A 187 10.98 14.95 13.99
N CYS A 188 12.09 15.07 13.26
CA CYS A 188 13.36 15.44 13.88
C CYS A 188 13.29 16.95 14.14
N THR A 189 13.02 17.35 15.38
CA THR A 189 13.09 18.76 15.80
C THR A 189 14.55 19.18 15.84
N ALA A 190 15.10 19.54 14.69
CA ALA A 190 16.31 20.34 14.58
C ALA A 190 15.89 21.72 14.06
N TRP A 191 15.34 22.52 14.97
CA TRP A 191 15.13 23.95 14.78
C TRP A 191 16.05 24.68 15.74
N GLU A 192 17.28 24.95 15.30
CA GLU A 192 18.12 26.06 15.74
C GLU A 192 18.78 26.71 14.52
#